data_AF-A0A4Q5X0D7-F1
#
_entry.id   AF-A0A4Q5X0D7-F1
#
_cell.length_a   1.000
_cell.length_b   1.000
_cell.length_c   1.000
_cell.angle_alpha   90.00
_cell.angle_beta   90.00
_cell.angle_gamma   90.00
#
_symmetry.space_group_name_H-M   'P 1'
#
loop_
_entity.id
_entity.type
_entity.pdbx_description
1 polymer ?
#
loop_
_entity_poly.entity_id
_entity_poly.type
_entity_poly.pdbx_seq_one_letter_code
_entity_poly.pdbx_strand_id
1 'polypeptide(L)'
;MKTLAKRLVIAAAVASLSVGAAHAHRAWFVPSSTVISGDNAWVTIDGAVSNNLFFPDHRPMQTASINVTGPDGKAVQIANASVGQYRTTFDIKLEQKGTYRIAQANGGFNASYKEGAETKRWRGTLAEYAAQGIDKKPGVELTATNRRVETFVTNGAPTEIKATNKGLELVAGPTHPNDLYSGEEATFKMLDNGKPAANVEVVVILGGDRYREEAGELKLKTGADGVLKVKFDKPGMYWLEAESTGTTTMEGKQLKSQSTYVAVLEVLPS
;
A
#
# COMPACT_ATOMS: atom_id res chain seq x y z
N MET A 1 -31.87 17.45 43.74
CA MET A 1 -30.57 17.94 43.22
C MET A 1 -29.43 16.90 43.19
N LYS A 2 -29.34 15.93 44.12
CA LYS A 2 -28.24 14.94 44.15
C LYS A 2 -28.33 13.79 43.13
N THR A 3 -29.45 13.63 42.44
CA THR A 3 -29.68 12.53 41.46
C THR A 3 -29.45 12.94 40.00
N LEU A 4 -29.49 14.25 39.68
CA LEU A 4 -29.19 14.74 38.32
C LEU A 4 -27.67 14.77 38.05
N ALA A 5 -26.87 15.15 39.06
CA ALA A 5 -25.41 15.22 38.94
C ALA A 5 -24.76 13.84 38.70
N LYS A 6 -25.34 12.75 39.23
CA LYS A 6 -24.85 11.38 38.99
C LYS A 6 -25.18 10.83 37.60
N ARG A 7 -26.21 11.36 36.93
CA ARG A 7 -26.56 10.96 35.56
C ARG A 7 -25.75 11.69 34.49
N LEU A 8 -25.22 12.88 34.80
CA LEU A 8 -24.34 13.61 33.88
C LEU A 8 -22.90 13.07 33.84
N VAL A 9 -22.41 12.42 34.91
CA VAL A 9 -21.03 11.88 34.94
C VAL A 9 -20.91 10.55 34.17
N ILE A 10 -22.00 9.81 33.99
CA ILE A 10 -21.98 8.54 33.23
C ILE A 10 -22.12 8.78 31.72
N ALA A 11 -22.73 9.90 31.31
CA ALA A 11 -22.86 10.25 29.88
C ALA A 11 -21.54 10.76 29.26
N ALA A 12 -20.58 11.21 30.06
CA ALA A 12 -19.27 11.66 29.58
C ALA A 12 -18.26 10.50 29.39
N ALA A 13 -18.53 9.30 29.90
CA ALA A 13 -17.62 8.16 29.82
C ALA A 13 -17.82 7.26 28.59
N VAL A 14 -18.88 7.48 27.80
CA VAL A 14 -19.19 6.66 26.61
C VAL A 14 -18.78 7.35 25.30
N ALA A 15 -18.40 8.64 25.35
CA ALA A 15 -18.01 9.40 24.17
C ALA A 15 -16.51 9.27 23.77
N SER A 16 -15.72 8.47 24.50
CA SER A 16 -14.27 8.33 24.27
C SER A 16 -13.84 6.99 23.66
N LEU A 17 -14.78 6.15 23.21
CA LEU A 17 -14.45 4.85 22.58
C LEU A 17 -14.43 4.87 21.04
N SER A 18 -14.60 6.03 20.40
CA SER A 18 -14.27 6.19 18.98
C SER A 18 -12.80 6.60 18.80
N VAL A 19 -11.88 5.90 19.45
CA VAL A 19 -10.52 5.82 18.93
C VAL A 19 -10.66 4.99 17.67
N GLY A 20 -10.77 5.68 16.54
CA GLY A 20 -10.85 5.05 15.21
C GLY A 20 -9.79 3.97 15.11
N ALA A 21 -10.12 2.88 14.42
CA ALA A 21 -9.19 1.78 14.18
C ALA A 21 -7.84 2.36 13.75
N ALA A 22 -6.88 2.39 14.69
CA ALA A 22 -5.57 2.92 14.43
C ALA A 22 -4.94 1.99 13.40
N HIS A 23 -4.76 2.46 12.16
CA HIS A 23 -3.96 1.78 11.15
C HIS A 23 -2.50 1.79 11.65
N ALA A 24 -2.18 0.89 12.57
CA ALA A 24 -0.96 0.94 13.36
C ALA A 24 0.30 0.49 12.62
N HIS A 25 0.22 0.00 11.38
CA HIS A 25 1.42 -0.46 10.66
C HIS A 25 1.37 -0.07 9.19
N ARG A 26 1.85 1.14 8.88
CA ARG A 26 1.91 1.69 7.52
C ARG A 26 3.26 1.36 6.90
N ALA A 27 3.29 0.53 5.87
CA ALA A 27 4.51 0.28 5.10
C ALA A 27 4.71 1.37 4.05
N TRP A 28 5.95 1.71 3.75
CA TRP A 28 6.25 2.77 2.79
C TRP A 28 7.64 2.61 2.19
N PHE A 29 7.81 3.17 0.99
CA PHE A 29 9.11 3.46 0.39
C PHE A 29 9.22 4.97 0.16
N VAL A 30 10.29 5.61 0.62
CA VAL A 30 10.54 7.05 0.41
C VAL A 30 11.84 7.19 -0.36
N PRO A 31 11.78 7.66 -1.63
CA PRO A 31 12.97 8.04 -2.38
C PRO A 31 13.59 9.34 -1.86
N SER A 32 14.91 9.48 -2.01
CA SER A 32 15.62 10.76 -1.80
C SER A 32 15.28 11.83 -2.84
N SER A 33 14.75 11.40 -4.00
CA SER A 33 14.12 12.22 -5.02
C SER A 33 13.19 11.33 -5.87
N THR A 34 12.04 11.84 -6.28
CA THR A 34 11.16 11.14 -7.23
C THR A 34 11.40 11.54 -8.68
N VAL A 35 11.98 12.71 -8.95
CA VAL A 35 12.34 13.17 -10.30
C VAL A 35 13.78 13.68 -10.31
N ILE A 36 14.61 13.07 -11.14
CA ILE A 36 16.01 13.46 -11.34
C ILE A 36 16.30 13.54 -12.82
N SER A 37 17.32 14.29 -13.22
CA SER A 37 17.80 14.30 -14.61
C SER A 37 19.31 14.18 -14.61
N GLY A 38 19.82 13.08 -15.15
CA GLY A 38 21.26 12.89 -15.28
C GLY A 38 21.62 11.57 -15.94
N ASP A 39 22.85 11.47 -16.42
CA ASP A 39 23.36 10.28 -17.13
C ASP A 39 23.99 9.26 -16.16
N ASN A 40 24.28 9.70 -14.94
CA ASN A 40 24.75 8.88 -13.82
C ASN A 40 23.88 9.13 -12.58
N ALA A 41 22.55 9.13 -12.76
CA ALA A 41 21.61 9.39 -11.69
C ALA A 41 21.54 8.21 -10.71
N TRP A 42 21.64 8.51 -9.42
CA TRP A 42 21.43 7.57 -8.32
C TRP A 42 20.32 8.12 -7.43
N VAL A 43 19.51 7.21 -6.89
CA VAL A 43 18.50 7.55 -5.89
C VAL A 43 18.60 6.56 -4.74
N THR A 44 18.60 7.09 -3.52
CA THR A 44 18.54 6.31 -2.28
C THR A 44 17.09 6.13 -1.91
N ILE A 45 16.72 4.92 -1.51
CA ILE A 45 15.37 4.55 -1.08
C ILE A 45 15.43 4.10 0.37
N ASP A 46 14.60 4.72 1.21
CA ASP A 46 14.28 4.22 2.54
C ASP A 46 12.99 3.39 2.50
N GLY A 47 12.95 2.27 3.19
CA GLY A 47 11.78 1.40 3.32
C GLY A 47 11.56 0.92 4.74
N ALA A 48 10.34 1.11 5.26
CA ALA A 48 9.98 0.68 6.61
C ALA A 48 8.48 0.42 6.75
N VAL A 49 8.12 -0.17 7.88
CA VAL A 49 6.77 -0.18 8.44
C VAL A 49 6.80 0.69 9.69
N SER A 50 5.79 1.54 9.86
CA SER A 50 5.74 2.52 10.96
C SER A 50 4.32 2.75 11.50
N ASN A 51 4.22 3.23 12.74
CA ASN A 51 3.00 3.84 13.26
C ASN A 51 2.81 5.25 12.67
N ASN A 52 3.88 6.05 12.67
CA ASN A 52 3.88 7.38 12.06
C ASN A 52 4.51 7.37 10.65
N LEU A 53 3.91 8.09 9.72
CA LEU A 53 4.35 8.08 8.32
C LEU A 53 5.74 8.68 8.16
N PHE A 54 6.58 7.92 7.45
CA PHE A 54 7.96 8.25 7.14
C PHE A 54 8.86 8.43 8.38
N PHE A 55 8.43 7.85 9.51
CA PHE A 55 9.20 7.79 10.75
C PHE A 55 9.45 6.31 11.13
N PRO A 56 10.63 5.73 10.88
CA PRO A 56 10.87 4.31 11.12
C PRO A 56 10.83 3.97 12.62
N ASP A 57 9.75 3.32 13.08
CA ASP A 57 9.53 2.98 14.50
C ASP A 57 8.95 1.59 14.76
N HIS A 58 8.67 0.79 13.72
CA HIS A 58 8.13 -0.56 13.88
C HIS A 58 9.08 -1.65 13.36
N ARG A 59 9.26 -1.79 12.03
CA ARG A 59 10.11 -2.85 11.43
C ARG A 59 10.66 -2.45 10.05
N PRO A 60 11.84 -2.96 9.66
CA PRO A 60 12.40 -2.72 8.34
C PRO A 60 11.70 -3.59 7.28
N MET A 61 11.75 -3.15 6.02
CA MET A 61 11.33 -3.97 4.88
C MET A 61 12.48 -4.88 4.43
N GLN A 62 12.22 -6.17 4.21
CA GLN A 62 13.28 -7.12 3.85
C GLN A 62 13.70 -6.95 2.39
N THR A 63 14.99 -6.69 2.16
CA THR A 63 15.55 -6.43 0.82
C THR A 63 15.29 -7.56 -0.17
N ALA A 64 15.31 -8.82 0.28
CA ALA A 64 15.01 -10.00 -0.53
C ALA A 64 13.60 -10.01 -1.15
N SER A 65 12.68 -9.18 -0.65
CA SER A 65 11.31 -9.04 -1.18
C SER A 65 11.08 -7.75 -1.97
N ILE A 66 12.12 -6.93 -2.13
CA ILE A 66 12.08 -5.67 -2.88
C ILE A 66 12.51 -5.96 -4.31
N ASN A 67 11.69 -5.54 -5.26
CA ASN A 67 11.96 -5.63 -6.69
C ASN A 67 11.99 -4.23 -7.27
N VAL A 68 12.99 -3.97 -8.10
CA VAL A 68 13.08 -2.71 -8.86
C VAL A 68 12.97 -3.05 -10.34
N THR A 69 12.08 -2.36 -11.04
CA THR A 69 11.83 -2.55 -12.47
C THR A 69 12.10 -1.24 -13.19
N GLY A 70 12.94 -1.28 -14.23
CA GLY A 70 13.27 -0.14 -15.06
C GLY A 70 12.21 0.19 -16.12
N PRO A 71 12.40 1.28 -16.87
CA PRO A 71 11.47 1.74 -17.91
C PRO A 71 11.25 0.72 -19.03
N ASP A 72 12.27 -0.10 -19.33
CA ASP A 72 12.20 -1.19 -20.31
C ASP A 72 11.52 -2.46 -19.77
N GLY A 73 11.10 -2.47 -18.50
CA GLY A 73 10.51 -3.61 -17.81
C GLY A 73 11.51 -4.62 -17.26
N LYS A 74 12.83 -4.38 -17.36
CA LYS A 74 13.85 -5.27 -16.81
C LYS A 74 14.08 -5.02 -15.33
N ALA A 75 14.58 -6.05 -14.65
CA ALA A 75 14.99 -5.93 -13.25
C ALA A 75 16.23 -5.02 -13.13
N VAL A 76 16.22 -4.18 -12.10
CA VAL A 76 17.33 -3.29 -11.73
C VAL A 76 17.88 -3.77 -10.39
N GLN A 77 19.20 -3.88 -10.28
CA GLN A 77 19.82 -4.32 -9.03
C GLN A 77 19.79 -3.20 -8.00
N ILE A 78 19.45 -3.56 -6.76
CA ILE A 78 19.70 -2.70 -5.60
C ILE A 78 21.19 -2.74 -5.25
N ALA A 79 21.74 -1.59 -4.87
CA ALA A 79 23.11 -1.43 -4.41
C ALA A 79 23.14 -0.92 -2.96
N ASN A 80 24.28 -1.05 -2.29
CA ASN A 80 24.54 -0.48 -0.96
C ASN A 80 23.45 -0.75 0.09
N ALA A 81 22.79 -1.90 0.00
CA ALA A 81 21.64 -2.20 0.85
C ALA A 81 22.08 -2.43 2.31
N SER A 82 21.37 -1.78 3.23
CA SER A 82 21.57 -1.88 4.67
C SER A 82 20.22 -2.08 5.36
N VAL A 83 20.13 -3.11 6.21
CA VAL A 83 18.94 -3.43 6.99
C VAL A 83 19.24 -3.15 8.46
N GLY A 84 18.66 -2.09 9.00
CA GLY A 84 18.69 -1.77 10.42
C GLY A 84 17.52 -2.36 11.19
N GLN A 85 17.37 -1.97 12.46
CA GLN A 85 16.30 -2.45 13.34
C GLN A 85 14.89 -1.97 12.92
N TYR A 86 14.78 -0.80 12.30
CA TYR A 86 13.50 -0.17 11.94
C TYR A 86 13.41 0.26 10.48
N ARG A 87 14.54 0.33 9.77
CA ARG A 87 14.61 0.87 8.42
C ARG A 87 15.55 0.05 7.56
N THR A 88 15.17 -0.12 6.31
CA THR A 88 16.05 -0.55 5.23
C THR A 88 16.37 0.64 4.36
N THR A 89 17.64 0.79 3.99
CA THR A 89 18.12 1.81 3.06
C THR A 89 18.91 1.12 1.95
N PHE A 90 18.71 1.51 0.69
CA PHE A 90 19.46 1.00 -0.45
C PHE A 90 19.49 2.03 -1.58
N ASP A 91 20.41 1.85 -2.52
CA ASP A 91 20.55 2.71 -3.69
C ASP A 91 20.09 2.00 -4.95
N ILE A 92 19.60 2.77 -5.92
CA ILE A 92 19.36 2.33 -7.29
C ILE A 92 20.06 3.26 -8.26
N LYS A 93 20.68 2.69 -9.29
CA LYS A 93 21.26 3.43 -10.40
C LYS A 93 20.26 3.51 -11.55
N LEU A 94 19.99 4.72 -12.04
CA LEU A 94 19.01 4.97 -13.09
C LEU A 94 19.69 5.11 -14.45
N GLU A 95 20.16 3.97 -15.00
CA GLU A 95 20.93 3.95 -16.26
C GLU A 95 20.12 4.33 -17.51
N GLN A 96 18.79 4.20 -17.46
CA GLN A 96 17.87 4.52 -18.53
C GLN A 96 17.06 5.75 -18.17
N LYS A 97 16.69 6.55 -19.17
CA LYS A 97 15.68 7.60 -18.98
C LYS A 97 14.30 6.96 -18.89
N GLY A 98 13.43 7.52 -18.04
CA GLY A 98 12.08 7.03 -17.80
C GLY A 98 11.82 6.70 -16.34
N THR A 99 10.68 6.05 -16.11
CA THR A 99 10.15 5.75 -14.79
C THR A 99 10.48 4.34 -14.33
N TYR A 100 11.02 4.26 -13.12
CA TYR A 100 11.36 3.04 -12.39
C TYR A 100 10.29 2.78 -11.34
N ARG A 101 9.89 1.51 -11.21
CA ARG A 101 9.02 1.04 -10.12
C ARG A 101 9.87 0.37 -9.05
N ILE A 102 9.70 0.79 -7.81
CA ILE A 102 10.27 0.13 -6.63
C ILE A 102 9.11 -0.49 -5.87
N ALA A 103 9.08 -1.81 -5.72
CA ALA A 103 7.93 -2.49 -5.14
C ALA A 103 8.31 -3.67 -4.24
N GLN A 104 7.55 -3.84 -3.16
CA GLN A 104 7.40 -5.10 -2.43
C GLN A 104 5.99 -5.61 -2.70
N ALA A 105 5.88 -6.76 -3.36
CA ALA A 105 4.60 -7.40 -3.63
C ALA A 105 4.62 -8.82 -3.07
N ASN A 106 3.71 -9.08 -2.13
CA ASN A 106 3.57 -10.38 -1.49
C ASN A 106 2.14 -10.87 -1.72
N GLY A 107 2.00 -12.15 -1.97
CA GLY A 107 0.70 -12.79 -2.13
C GLY A 107 0.72 -14.19 -1.55
N GLY A 108 -0.45 -14.73 -1.26
CA GLY A 108 -0.60 -16.06 -0.71
C GLY A 108 -2.03 -16.34 -0.31
N PHE A 109 -2.19 -17.34 0.55
CA PHE A 109 -3.49 -17.77 1.01
C PHE A 109 -3.53 -17.82 2.52
N ASN A 110 -4.64 -17.36 3.07
CA ASN A 110 -5.00 -17.54 4.47
C ASN A 110 -6.16 -18.52 4.54
N ALA A 111 -6.10 -19.50 5.43
CA ALA A 111 -7.22 -20.37 5.72
C ALA A 111 -7.63 -20.26 7.19
N SER A 112 -8.92 -20.38 7.44
CA SER A 112 -9.49 -20.57 8.77
C SER A 112 -10.32 -21.84 8.78
N TYR A 113 -10.11 -22.71 9.76
CA TYR A 113 -10.84 -23.98 9.85
C TYR A 113 -11.04 -24.39 11.32
N LYS A 114 -12.00 -25.29 11.57
CA LYS A 114 -12.20 -25.84 12.91
C LYS A 114 -11.36 -27.09 13.13
N GLU A 115 -10.78 -27.18 14.32
CA GLU A 115 -10.17 -28.41 14.83
C GLU A 115 -10.71 -28.65 16.25
N GLY A 116 -11.70 -29.53 16.37
CA GLY A 116 -12.51 -29.64 17.57
C GLY A 116 -13.32 -28.36 17.81
N ALA A 117 -13.22 -27.79 19.01
CA ALA A 117 -13.86 -26.53 19.39
C ALA A 117 -13.05 -25.28 18.99
N GLU A 118 -11.79 -25.44 18.60
CA GLU A 118 -10.90 -24.32 18.30
C GLU A 118 -10.94 -23.93 16.82
N THR A 119 -10.81 -22.63 16.55
CA THR A 119 -10.59 -22.12 15.20
C THR A 119 -9.09 -21.95 14.98
N LYS A 120 -8.55 -22.69 14.01
CA LYS A 120 -7.14 -22.58 13.60
C LYS A 120 -7.01 -21.72 12.36
N ARG A 121 -5.90 -21.00 12.30
CA ARG A 121 -5.50 -20.19 11.14
C ARG A 121 -4.27 -20.82 10.50
N TRP A 122 -4.25 -20.76 9.19
CA TRP A 122 -3.14 -21.25 8.37
C TRP A 122 -2.79 -20.20 7.32
N ARG A 123 -1.51 -20.13 6.96
CA ARG A 123 -1.01 -19.26 5.90
C ARG A 123 0.00 -20.02 5.05
N GLY A 124 -0.05 -19.84 3.74
CA GLY A 124 0.92 -20.44 2.83
C GLY A 124 0.51 -20.33 1.36
N THR A 125 1.12 -21.18 0.55
CA THR A 125 0.85 -21.34 -0.87
C THR A 125 -0.25 -22.37 -1.13
N LEU A 126 -0.88 -22.33 -2.31
CA LEU A 126 -1.91 -23.33 -2.65
C LEU A 126 -1.36 -24.77 -2.69
N ALA A 127 -0.08 -24.93 -3.06
CA ALA A 127 0.60 -26.22 -3.01
C ALA A 127 0.71 -26.77 -1.58
N GLU A 128 1.11 -25.93 -0.62
CA GLU A 128 1.16 -26.30 0.80
C GLU A 128 -0.24 -26.55 1.38
N TYR A 129 -1.25 -25.78 0.96
CA TYR A 129 -2.64 -25.94 1.38
C TYR A 129 -3.15 -27.37 1.09
N ALA A 130 -2.88 -27.88 -0.11
CA ALA A 130 -3.23 -29.24 -0.50
C ALA A 130 -2.31 -30.29 0.14
N ALA A 131 -0.98 -30.08 0.15
CA ALA A 131 -0.01 -31.04 0.68
C ALA A 131 -0.20 -31.29 2.19
N GLN A 132 -0.59 -30.26 2.94
CA GLN A 132 -0.86 -30.34 4.38
C GLN A 132 -2.32 -30.77 4.69
N GLY A 133 -3.14 -31.03 3.67
CA GLY A 133 -4.53 -31.49 3.80
C GLY A 133 -5.46 -30.45 4.43
N ILE A 134 -5.15 -29.16 4.31
CA ILE A 134 -5.97 -28.08 4.87
C ILE A 134 -7.28 -27.95 4.10
N ASP A 135 -7.27 -28.25 2.80
CA ASP A 135 -8.43 -28.34 1.90
C ASP A 135 -9.51 -29.33 2.38
N LYS A 136 -9.11 -30.32 3.19
CA LYS A 136 -9.99 -31.36 3.73
C LYS A 136 -10.48 -31.05 5.15
N LYS A 137 -10.03 -29.95 5.77
CA LYS A 137 -10.44 -29.60 7.13
C LYS A 137 -11.92 -29.15 7.15
N PRO A 138 -12.72 -29.60 8.14
CA PRO A 138 -14.13 -29.23 8.22
C PRO A 138 -14.35 -27.72 8.30
N GLY A 139 -15.19 -27.19 7.39
CA GLY A 139 -15.54 -25.77 7.35
C GLY A 139 -14.38 -24.85 7.02
N VAL A 140 -13.37 -25.33 6.29
CA VAL A 140 -12.24 -24.50 5.87
C VAL A 140 -12.71 -23.39 4.94
N GLU A 141 -12.37 -22.15 5.31
CA GLU A 141 -12.52 -20.98 4.45
C GLU A 141 -11.15 -20.53 3.99
N LEU A 142 -10.89 -20.58 2.68
CA LEU A 142 -9.67 -20.09 2.06
C LEU A 142 -9.90 -18.69 1.49
N THR A 143 -8.97 -17.79 1.79
CA THR A 143 -8.94 -16.41 1.28
C THR A 143 -7.62 -16.16 0.57
N ALA A 144 -7.69 -15.71 -0.68
CA ALA A 144 -6.54 -15.23 -1.41
C ALA A 144 -6.18 -13.82 -0.91
N THR A 145 -4.90 -13.58 -0.62
CA THR A 145 -4.45 -12.27 -0.14
C THR A 145 -3.31 -11.74 -0.98
N ASN A 146 -3.43 -10.49 -1.41
CA ASN A 146 -2.41 -9.78 -2.16
C ASN A 146 -2.07 -8.47 -1.45
N ARG A 147 -0.79 -8.15 -1.34
CA ARG A 147 -0.32 -6.89 -0.79
C ARG A 147 0.79 -6.32 -1.65
N ARG A 148 0.64 -5.06 -2.04
CA ARG A 148 1.65 -4.31 -2.80
C ARG A 148 1.98 -3.02 -2.06
N VAL A 149 3.26 -2.74 -1.91
CA VAL A 149 3.79 -1.46 -1.43
C VAL A 149 4.77 -0.99 -2.49
N GLU A 150 4.59 0.21 -3.03
CA GLU A 150 5.47 0.72 -4.08
C GLU A 150 5.67 2.24 -4.05
N THR A 151 6.66 2.68 -4.80
CA THR A 151 6.87 4.08 -5.16
C THR A 151 7.54 4.13 -6.54
N PHE A 152 7.65 5.32 -7.10
CA PHE A 152 8.14 5.53 -8.45
C PHE A 152 9.23 6.60 -8.47
N VAL A 153 10.24 6.39 -9.30
CA VAL A 153 11.34 7.33 -9.50
C VAL A 153 11.54 7.53 -10.99
N THR A 154 11.69 8.77 -11.45
CA THR A 154 11.80 9.10 -12.88
C THR A 154 13.14 9.77 -13.16
N ASN A 155 13.89 9.27 -14.14
CA ASN A 155 15.07 9.93 -14.71
C ASN A 155 14.71 10.61 -16.03
N GLY A 156 14.65 11.94 -16.07
CA GLY A 156 14.21 12.69 -17.24
C GLY A 156 12.68 12.71 -17.38
N ALA A 157 12.17 12.40 -18.56
CA ALA A 157 10.73 12.42 -18.83
C ALA A 157 10.03 11.14 -18.29
N PRO A 158 8.80 11.25 -17.74
CA PRO A 158 8.00 10.10 -17.35
C PRO A 158 7.74 9.12 -18.50
N THR A 159 7.72 7.81 -18.18
CA THR A 159 7.33 6.75 -19.13
C THR A 159 6.19 5.94 -18.57
N GLU A 160 5.47 5.23 -19.44
CA GLU A 160 4.37 4.35 -19.02
C GLU A 160 4.84 3.30 -18.00
N ILE A 161 4.09 3.18 -16.91
CA ILE A 161 4.29 2.14 -15.90
C ILE A 161 3.33 0.98 -16.20
N LYS A 162 3.86 -0.12 -16.72
CA LYS A 162 3.07 -1.31 -17.06
C LYS A 162 2.43 -1.94 -15.82
N ALA A 163 1.15 -2.29 -15.89
CA ALA A 163 0.47 -3.07 -14.85
C ALA A 163 1.07 -4.48 -14.74
N THR A 164 1.13 -5.04 -13.53
CA THR A 164 1.51 -6.46 -13.34
C THR A 164 0.31 -7.40 -13.46
N ASN A 165 -0.91 -6.83 -13.45
CA ASN A 165 -2.21 -7.49 -13.43
C ASN A 165 -2.37 -8.45 -12.24
N LYS A 166 -1.79 -8.10 -11.08
CA LYS A 166 -1.81 -8.94 -9.87
C LYS A 166 -2.22 -8.13 -8.64
N GLY A 167 -3.37 -8.50 -8.07
CA GLY A 167 -3.99 -7.79 -6.95
C GLY A 167 -4.34 -6.35 -7.31
N LEU A 168 -4.50 -5.52 -6.29
CA LEU A 168 -4.70 -4.08 -6.47
C LEU A 168 -3.42 -3.41 -6.99
N GLU A 169 -3.59 -2.54 -7.99
CA GLU A 169 -2.53 -1.74 -8.58
C GLU A 169 -3.07 -0.37 -9.00
N LEU A 170 -2.27 0.69 -8.78
CA LEU A 170 -2.47 1.99 -9.39
C LEU A 170 -1.80 1.99 -10.76
N VAL A 171 -2.54 2.36 -11.80
CA VAL A 171 -1.97 2.67 -13.11
C VAL A 171 -2.15 4.15 -13.39
N ALA A 172 -1.18 4.72 -14.10
CA ALA A 172 -1.32 6.07 -14.62
C ALA A 172 -2.61 6.19 -15.45
N GLY A 173 -3.40 7.21 -15.16
CA GLY A 173 -4.52 7.61 -15.99
C GLY A 173 -4.04 8.72 -16.93
N PRO A 174 -4.70 9.89 -16.97
CA PRO A 174 -4.11 11.08 -17.58
C PRO A 174 -2.96 11.67 -16.72
N THR A 175 -2.85 11.32 -15.44
CA THR A 175 -1.80 11.83 -14.54
C THR A 175 -0.75 10.77 -14.25
N HIS A 176 0.53 11.16 -14.28
CA HIS A 176 1.65 10.30 -13.93
C HIS A 176 1.98 10.39 -12.42
N PRO A 177 2.34 9.28 -11.72
CA PRO A 177 2.63 9.30 -10.28
C PRO A 177 3.77 10.24 -9.82
N ASN A 178 4.67 10.63 -10.73
CA ASN A 178 5.75 11.59 -10.48
C ASN A 178 5.52 12.95 -11.16
N ASP A 179 4.29 13.25 -11.53
CA ASP A 179 3.89 14.53 -12.14
C ASP A 179 2.64 15.04 -11.43
N LEU A 180 2.80 15.39 -10.15
CA LEU A 180 1.71 15.79 -9.25
C LEU A 180 2.02 17.16 -8.67
N TYR A 181 1.03 18.06 -8.72
CA TYR A 181 1.14 19.41 -8.18
C TYR A 181 -0.01 19.73 -7.22
N SER A 182 0.28 20.48 -6.17
CA SER A 182 -0.71 20.84 -5.15
C SER A 182 -1.76 21.80 -5.73
N GLY A 183 -3.04 21.48 -5.58
CA GLY A 183 -4.15 22.27 -6.12
C GLY A 183 -4.66 21.80 -7.48
N GLU A 184 -3.94 20.91 -8.17
CA GLU A 184 -4.39 20.25 -9.39
C GLU A 184 -5.11 18.92 -9.08
N GLU A 185 -6.07 18.52 -9.92
CA GLU A 185 -6.73 17.21 -9.81
C GLU A 185 -5.88 16.16 -10.53
N ALA A 186 -5.30 15.23 -9.76
CA ALA A 186 -4.68 14.04 -10.29
C ALA A 186 -5.74 12.97 -10.56
N THR A 187 -5.67 12.32 -11.73
CA THR A 187 -6.54 11.20 -12.07
C THR A 187 -5.72 9.96 -12.38
N PHE A 188 -6.03 8.89 -11.66
CA PHE A 188 -5.44 7.55 -11.81
C PHE A 188 -6.54 6.53 -12.10
N LYS A 189 -6.12 5.29 -12.36
CA LYS A 189 -7.02 4.15 -12.41
C LYS A 189 -6.52 3.05 -11.50
N MET A 190 -7.40 2.50 -10.68
CA MET A 190 -7.14 1.34 -9.86
C MET A 190 -7.63 0.09 -10.60
N LEU A 191 -6.76 -0.92 -10.66
CA LEU A 191 -7.07 -2.23 -11.19
C LEU A 191 -6.97 -3.27 -10.06
N ASP A 192 -7.79 -4.32 -10.11
CA ASP A 192 -7.64 -5.52 -9.31
C ASP A 192 -7.52 -6.72 -10.26
N ASN A 193 -6.35 -7.36 -10.27
CA ASN A 193 -6.03 -8.46 -11.19
C ASN A 193 -6.29 -8.09 -12.67
N GLY A 194 -5.90 -6.88 -13.06
CA GLY A 194 -6.03 -6.36 -14.44
C GLY A 194 -7.44 -5.87 -14.82
N LYS A 195 -8.43 -5.98 -13.93
CA LYS A 195 -9.80 -5.46 -14.16
C LYS A 195 -10.01 -4.15 -13.41
N PRO A 196 -10.83 -3.22 -13.91
CA PRO A 196 -11.24 -2.04 -13.16
C PRO A 196 -11.72 -2.36 -11.74
N ALA A 197 -11.13 -1.72 -10.73
CA ALA A 197 -11.48 -1.94 -9.33
C ALA A 197 -12.46 -0.87 -8.85
N ALA A 198 -13.75 -1.17 -8.88
CA ALA A 198 -14.81 -0.24 -8.50
C ALA A 198 -15.05 -0.16 -6.99
N ASN A 199 -15.46 1.01 -6.50
CA ASN A 199 -15.84 1.25 -5.11
C ASN A 199 -14.76 0.89 -4.07
N VAL A 200 -13.49 0.90 -4.46
CA VAL A 200 -12.34 0.66 -3.58
C VAL A 200 -12.18 1.87 -2.67
N GLU A 201 -12.11 1.62 -1.37
CA GLU A 201 -11.80 2.65 -0.38
C GLU A 201 -10.32 3.02 -0.46
N VAL A 202 -10.05 4.31 -0.60
CA VAL A 202 -8.69 4.86 -0.68
C VAL A 202 -8.53 5.91 0.40
N VAL A 203 -7.46 5.78 1.18
CA VAL A 203 -7.04 6.75 2.19
C VAL A 203 -5.72 7.36 1.75
N VAL A 204 -5.65 8.68 1.72
CA VAL A 204 -4.46 9.45 1.37
C VAL A 204 -4.07 10.30 2.58
N ILE A 205 -2.81 10.27 2.97
CA ILE A 205 -2.30 10.95 4.17
C ILE A 205 -0.99 11.65 3.82
N LEU A 206 -0.89 12.95 4.12
CA LEU A 206 0.37 13.70 4.00
C LEU A 206 1.37 13.17 5.04
N GLY A 207 2.65 13.06 4.68
CA GLY A 207 3.73 12.69 5.59
C GLY A 207 3.88 13.63 6.79
N GLY A 208 4.66 13.22 7.79
CA GLY A 208 4.90 14.03 8.99
C GLY A 208 3.68 14.14 9.93
N ASP A 209 2.81 13.12 9.91
CA ASP A 209 1.63 13.02 10.78
C ASP A 209 1.97 13.09 12.28
N ARG A 210 3.18 12.65 12.66
CA ARG A 210 3.73 12.80 14.02
C ARG A 210 3.67 14.23 14.58
N TYR A 211 3.71 15.25 13.72
CA TYR A 211 3.77 16.66 14.14
C TYR A 211 2.41 17.38 14.01
N ARG A 212 1.31 16.62 13.88
CA ARG A 212 -0.04 17.16 13.78
C ARG A 212 -0.96 16.50 14.81
N GLU A 213 -1.97 17.23 15.27
CA GLU A 213 -3.00 16.68 16.16
C GLU A 213 -3.82 15.58 15.46
N GLU A 214 -4.04 15.73 14.16
CA GLU A 214 -4.70 14.75 13.31
C GLU A 214 -3.84 14.39 12.10
N ALA A 215 -3.95 13.14 11.63
CA ALA A 215 -3.19 12.67 10.48
C ALA A 215 -3.52 13.44 9.18
N GLY A 216 -4.72 14.01 9.08
CA GLY A 216 -5.19 14.71 7.88
C GLY A 216 -5.55 13.72 6.76
N GLU A 217 -6.36 12.72 7.07
CA GLU A 217 -6.77 11.68 6.12
C GLU A 217 -7.75 12.24 5.08
N LEU A 218 -7.40 12.12 3.81
CA LEU A 218 -8.31 12.29 2.69
C LEU A 218 -8.88 10.93 2.29
N LYS A 219 -10.19 10.75 2.46
CA LYS A 219 -10.90 9.51 2.14
C LYS A 219 -11.61 9.64 0.80
N LEU A 220 -11.32 8.70 -0.10
CA LEU A 220 -11.79 8.67 -1.47
C LEU A 220 -12.35 7.29 -1.81
N LYS A 221 -13.08 7.21 -2.92
CA LYS A 221 -13.52 5.94 -3.51
C LYS A 221 -13.28 5.95 -5.01
N THR A 222 -12.95 4.79 -5.56
CA THR A 222 -12.88 4.62 -7.01
C THR A 222 -14.28 4.58 -7.63
N GLY A 223 -14.41 5.14 -8.84
CA GLY A 223 -15.62 5.05 -9.65
C GLY A 223 -15.89 3.64 -10.19
N ALA A 224 -17.01 3.45 -10.87
CA ALA A 224 -17.42 2.15 -11.42
C ALA A 224 -16.43 1.59 -12.47
N ASP A 225 -15.67 2.46 -13.11
CA ASP A 225 -14.62 2.16 -14.09
C ASP A 225 -13.21 2.09 -13.45
N GLY A 226 -13.13 2.08 -12.12
CA GLY A 226 -11.89 2.07 -11.36
C GLY A 226 -11.15 3.41 -11.33
N VAL A 227 -11.71 4.49 -11.87
CA VAL A 227 -11.06 5.81 -11.84
C VAL A 227 -10.98 6.34 -10.42
N LEU A 228 -9.80 6.81 -10.04
CA LEU A 228 -9.52 7.49 -8.79
C LEU A 228 -9.15 8.94 -9.11
N LYS A 229 -9.87 9.89 -8.51
CA LYS A 229 -9.56 11.32 -8.59
C LYS A 229 -9.08 11.81 -7.24
N VAL A 230 -7.95 12.50 -7.20
CA VAL A 230 -7.31 13.00 -5.99
C VAL A 230 -6.94 14.46 -6.20
N LYS A 231 -7.32 15.33 -5.27
CA LYS A 231 -6.82 16.70 -5.22
C LYS A 231 -5.94 16.85 -3.98
N PHE A 232 -4.69 17.22 -4.18
CA PHE A 232 -3.72 17.38 -3.09
C PHE A 232 -3.67 18.84 -2.67
N ASP A 233 -4.02 19.14 -1.42
CA ASP A 233 -4.09 20.55 -0.96
C ASP A 233 -2.72 21.17 -0.68
N LYS A 234 -1.70 20.35 -0.40
CA LYS A 234 -0.36 20.79 -0.01
C LYS A 234 0.71 20.04 -0.79
N PRO A 235 1.88 20.63 -1.00
CA PRO A 235 3.04 19.88 -1.48
C PRO A 235 3.59 18.97 -0.38
N GLY A 236 4.26 17.89 -0.78
CA GLY A 236 4.95 16.96 0.10
C GLY A 236 4.80 15.50 -0.32
N MET A 237 5.38 14.61 0.48
CA MET A 237 5.22 13.16 0.30
C MET A 237 3.90 12.71 0.89
N TYR A 238 3.10 11.99 0.09
CA TYR A 238 1.83 11.41 0.48
C TYR A 238 1.92 9.90 0.50
N TRP A 239 1.29 9.30 1.51
CA TRP A 239 1.04 7.87 1.58
C TRP A 239 -0.41 7.62 1.17
N LEU A 240 -0.60 6.72 0.22
CA LEU A 240 -1.89 6.29 -0.29
C LEU A 240 -2.05 4.81 0.03
N GLU A 241 -3.16 4.44 0.65
CA GLU A 241 -3.57 3.04 0.83
C GLU A 241 -4.94 2.81 0.21
N ALA A 242 -5.08 1.67 -0.44
CA ALA A 242 -6.33 1.21 -1.00
C ALA A 242 -6.57 -0.24 -0.57
N GLU A 243 -7.79 -0.52 -0.12
CA GLU A 243 -8.19 -1.86 0.31
C GLU A 243 -9.40 -2.35 -0.48
N SER A 244 -9.32 -3.58 -0.94
CA SER A 244 -10.40 -4.27 -1.64
C SER A 244 -10.65 -5.62 -0.99
N THR A 245 -11.93 -5.93 -0.80
CA THR A 245 -12.37 -7.28 -0.48
C THR A 245 -13.34 -7.73 -1.56
N GLY A 246 -13.28 -9.00 -1.92
CA GLY A 246 -14.10 -9.50 -3.01
C GLY A 246 -14.02 -11.00 -3.15
N THR A 247 -14.15 -11.45 -4.40
CA THR A 247 -13.96 -12.85 -4.76
C THR A 247 -13.06 -12.97 -5.97
N THR A 248 -12.28 -14.05 -6.02
CA THR A 248 -11.48 -14.44 -7.19
C THR A 248 -11.77 -15.89 -7.55
N THR A 249 -11.50 -16.28 -8.78
CA THR A 249 -11.62 -17.68 -9.23
C THR A 249 -10.24 -18.28 -9.40
N MET A 250 -9.97 -19.38 -8.69
CA MET A 250 -8.73 -20.14 -8.81
C MET A 250 -9.04 -21.62 -8.88
N GLU A 251 -8.42 -22.33 -9.83
CA GLU A 251 -8.67 -23.77 -10.07
C GLU A 251 -10.17 -24.12 -10.20
N GLY A 252 -10.94 -23.22 -10.80
CA GLY A 252 -12.39 -23.38 -10.98
C GLY A 252 -13.24 -23.14 -9.72
N LYS A 253 -12.64 -22.77 -8.58
CA LYS A 253 -13.34 -22.44 -7.34
C LYS A 253 -13.35 -20.94 -7.09
N GLN A 254 -14.50 -20.42 -6.67
CA GLN A 254 -14.61 -19.04 -6.20
C GLN A 254 -14.13 -18.98 -4.74
N LEU A 255 -13.19 -18.08 -4.47
CA LEU A 255 -12.56 -17.86 -3.17
C LEU A 255 -12.79 -16.41 -2.74
N LYS A 256 -12.85 -16.16 -1.43
CA LYS A 256 -12.75 -14.79 -0.92
C LYS A 256 -11.39 -14.22 -1.30
N SER A 257 -11.32 -12.93 -1.61
CA SER A 257 -10.08 -12.21 -1.86
C SER A 257 -9.97 -10.97 -0.99
N GLN A 258 -8.75 -10.65 -0.59
CA GLN A 258 -8.39 -9.39 0.06
C GLN A 258 -7.13 -8.85 -0.61
N SER A 259 -7.17 -7.60 -1.02
CA SER A 259 -6.06 -6.92 -1.66
C SER A 259 -5.79 -5.61 -0.93
N THR A 260 -4.53 -5.35 -0.61
CA THR A 260 -4.07 -4.04 -0.10
C THR A 260 -3.03 -3.49 -1.06
N TYR A 261 -3.20 -2.23 -1.46
CA TYR A 261 -2.25 -1.48 -2.25
C TYR A 261 -1.78 -0.26 -1.48
N VAL A 262 -0.48 -0.02 -1.50
CA VAL A 262 0.13 1.16 -0.90
C VAL A 262 1.07 1.81 -1.90
N ALA A 263 0.95 3.13 -2.04
CA ALA A 263 1.89 3.95 -2.78
C ALA A 263 2.40 5.12 -1.94
N VAL A 264 3.65 5.51 -2.17
CA VAL A 264 4.17 6.80 -1.75
C VAL A 264 4.38 7.67 -2.98
N LEU A 265 3.79 8.87 -2.96
CA LEU A 265 3.73 9.81 -4.07
C LEU A 265 4.25 11.18 -3.62
N GLU A 266 5.09 11.82 -4.43
CA GLU A 266 5.52 13.20 -4.19
C GLU A 266 4.58 14.17 -4.90
N VAL A 267 4.13 15.21 -4.19
CA VAL A 267 3.36 16.31 -4.75
C VAL A 267 4.19 17.58 -4.66
N LEU A 268 4.44 18.22 -5.80
CA LEU A 268 5.21 19.45 -5.89
C LEU A 268 4.31 20.69 -5.71
N PRO A 269 4.88 21.86 -5.39
CA PRO A 269 4.14 23.12 -5.41
C PRO A 269 3.71 23.48 -6.84
N SER A 270 2.48 23.97 -7.01
CA SER A 270 2.01 24.59 -8.27
C SER A 270 2.56 26.01 -8.45
#